data_AF-A0A540W604-F1
#
_entry.id   AF-A0A540W604-F1
#
_cell.length_a   1.000
_cell.length_b   1.000
_cell.length_c   1.000
_cell.angle_alpha   90.00
_cell.angle_beta   90.00
_cell.angle_gamma   90.00
#
_symmetry.space_group_name_H-M   'P 1'
#
loop_
_entity.id
_entity.type
_entity.pdbx_description
1 polymer ?
#
loop_
_entity_poly.entity_id
_entity_poly.type
_entity_poly.pdbx_seq_one_letter_code
_entity_poly.pdbx_strand_id
1 'polypeptide(L)'
;MEARVKGTPSPDLITAITHLHKAIGAGGVDGGLLSLVHLRASQINGCAPCVYAGVAGAKKAHETDERLHHVVAWRETPFFTEEERAALALTEAATRIQDGAPGVTDEIWEAAVDHFSAEQLNAIILEIAMTNFFNRINHTIREQAGKSW
;
A
#
# COMPACT_ATOMS: atom_id res chain seq x y z
N MET A 1 14.61 -17.40 8.51
CA MET A 1 13.22 -17.89 8.37
C MET A 1 13.05 -18.82 7.18
N GLU A 2 13.55 -18.64 5.96
CA GLU A 2 13.22 -19.49 4.79
C GLU A 2 11.75 -19.49 4.31
N ALA A 3 11.59 -19.18 3.01
CA ALA A 3 10.33 -19.26 2.30
C ALA A 3 9.89 -20.72 2.08
N ARG A 4 8.59 -20.96 2.25
CA ARG A 4 7.92 -22.26 2.10
C ARG A 4 7.76 -22.67 0.64
N VAL A 5 7.55 -21.71 -0.26
CA VAL A 5 7.48 -21.93 -1.71
C VAL A 5 8.80 -21.47 -2.31
N LYS A 6 9.40 -22.33 -3.15
CA LYS A 6 10.67 -22.07 -3.85
C LYS A 6 10.41 -22.09 -5.36
N GLY A 7 10.98 -21.14 -6.08
CA GLY A 7 10.83 -21.02 -7.54
C GLY A 7 10.22 -19.68 -7.96
N THR A 8 10.33 -19.37 -9.26
CA THR A 8 9.82 -18.11 -9.82
C THR A 8 8.32 -18.25 -10.12
N PRO A 9 7.51 -17.20 -9.89
CA PRO A 9 6.12 -17.17 -10.36
C PRO A 9 6.04 -17.41 -11.88
N SER A 10 4.93 -17.99 -12.34
CA SER A 10 4.72 -18.23 -13.78
C SER A 10 4.76 -16.91 -14.57
N PRO A 11 5.28 -16.90 -15.81
CA PRO A 11 5.33 -15.69 -16.64
C PRO A 11 3.98 -14.98 -16.80
N ASP A 12 2.90 -15.73 -16.99
CA ASP A 12 1.56 -15.17 -17.18
C ASP A 12 1.08 -14.37 -15.95
N LEU A 13 1.40 -14.86 -14.75
CA LEU A 13 1.11 -14.15 -13.49
C LEU A 13 1.93 -12.85 -13.38
N ILE A 14 3.22 -12.90 -13.77
CA ILE A 14 4.08 -11.71 -13.79
C ILE A 14 3.52 -10.67 -14.78
N THR A 15 3.08 -11.09 -15.96
CA THR A 15 2.43 -10.21 -16.95
C THR A 15 1.15 -9.57 -16.41
N ALA A 16 0.28 -10.35 -15.76
CA ALA A 16 -0.96 -9.83 -15.18
C ALA A 16 -0.69 -8.79 -14.08
N ILE A 17 0.22 -9.10 -13.14
CA ILE A 17 0.66 -8.16 -12.11
C ILE A 17 1.23 -6.88 -12.71
N THR A 18 2.04 -7.00 -13.77
CA THR A 18 2.63 -5.85 -14.46
C THR A 18 1.57 -4.94 -15.06
N HIS A 19 0.50 -5.51 -15.63
CA HIS A 19 -0.62 -4.72 -16.15
C HIS A 19 -1.38 -4.00 -15.03
N LEU A 20 -1.59 -4.64 -13.88
CA LEU A 20 -2.22 -3.99 -12.74
C LEU A 20 -1.39 -2.81 -12.22
N HIS A 21 -0.08 -2.96 -12.04
CA HIS A 21 0.79 -1.84 -11.64
C HIS A 21 0.81 -0.71 -12.68
N LYS A 22 0.77 -1.03 -13.99
CA LYS A 22 0.66 -0.01 -15.05
C LYS A 22 -0.65 0.75 -14.96
N ALA A 23 -1.76 0.05 -14.70
CA ALA A 23 -3.06 0.69 -14.55
C ALA A 23 -3.10 1.62 -13.33
N ILE A 24 -2.52 1.20 -12.21
CA ILE A 24 -2.39 2.04 -11.00
C ILE A 24 -1.57 3.29 -11.30
N GLY A 25 -0.37 3.12 -11.90
CA GLY A 25 0.52 4.25 -12.21
C GLY A 25 -0.03 5.21 -13.26
N ALA A 26 -0.97 4.77 -14.11
CA ALA A 26 -1.65 5.62 -15.07
C ALA A 26 -2.73 6.51 -14.44
N GLY A 27 -3.20 6.19 -13.22
CA GLY A 27 -4.32 6.89 -12.59
C GLY A 27 -4.01 8.27 -12.00
N GLY A 28 -2.80 8.80 -12.24
CA GLY A 28 -2.47 10.20 -11.91
C GLY A 28 -2.26 10.49 -10.41
N VAL A 29 -2.00 9.49 -9.60
CA VAL A 29 -1.64 9.65 -8.17
C VAL A 29 -0.12 9.79 -8.05
N ASP A 30 0.34 10.63 -7.13
CA ASP A 30 1.77 10.73 -6.83
C ASP A 30 2.36 9.38 -6.39
N GLY A 31 3.53 9.03 -6.94
CA GLY A 31 4.18 7.74 -6.68
C GLY A 31 4.69 7.61 -5.25
N GLY A 32 5.02 8.72 -4.59
CA GLY A 32 5.33 8.77 -3.16
C GLY A 32 4.12 8.41 -2.31
N LEU A 33 2.97 9.02 -2.60
CA LEU A 33 1.71 8.69 -1.93
C LEU A 33 1.32 7.21 -2.10
N LEU A 34 1.38 6.66 -3.32
CA LEU A 34 1.13 5.23 -3.54
C LEU A 34 2.09 4.34 -2.73
N SER A 35 3.36 4.75 -2.62
CA SER A 35 4.34 4.03 -1.81
C SER A 35 4.02 4.10 -0.30
N LEU A 36 3.49 5.22 0.19
CA LEU A 36 3.02 5.36 1.58
C LEU A 36 1.78 4.50 1.86
N VAL A 37 0.82 4.46 0.93
CA VAL A 37 -0.35 3.56 0.97
C VAL A 37 0.10 2.11 1.09
N HIS A 38 0.99 1.67 0.21
CA HIS A 38 1.54 0.31 0.25
C HIS A 38 2.27 0.03 1.56
N LEU A 39 3.10 0.96 2.03
CA LEU A 39 3.86 0.80 3.27
C LEU A 39 2.91 0.68 4.46
N ARG A 40 1.89 1.53 4.56
CA ARG A 40 0.94 1.52 5.67
C ARG A 40 0.11 0.25 5.73
N ALA A 41 -0.46 -0.18 4.59
CA ALA A 41 -1.20 -1.45 4.52
C ALA A 41 -0.29 -2.65 4.88
N SER A 42 0.95 -2.65 4.41
CA SER A 42 1.93 -3.70 4.73
C SER A 42 2.32 -3.75 6.21
N GLN A 43 2.40 -2.59 6.88
CA GLN A 43 2.63 -2.51 8.32
C GLN A 43 1.47 -3.09 9.12
N ILE A 44 0.21 -2.77 8.75
CA ILE A 44 -0.99 -3.31 9.40
C ILE A 44 -1.02 -4.84 9.29
N ASN A 45 -0.72 -5.37 8.10
CA ASN A 45 -0.73 -6.81 7.84
C ASN A 45 0.53 -7.54 8.32
N GLY A 46 1.54 -6.83 8.85
CA GLY A 46 2.80 -7.44 9.30
C GLY A 46 3.60 -8.15 8.19
N CYS A 47 3.50 -7.70 6.93
CA CYS A 47 4.25 -8.29 5.82
C CYS A 47 5.67 -7.70 5.73
N ALA A 48 6.65 -8.32 6.39
CA ALA A 48 8.04 -7.85 6.39
C ALA A 48 8.67 -7.61 4.99
N PRO A 49 8.56 -8.51 3.99
CA PRO A 49 9.08 -8.22 2.64
C PRO A 49 8.31 -7.11 1.93
N CYS A 50 7.01 -6.96 2.19
CA CYS A 50 6.22 -5.89 1.62
C CYS A 50 6.58 -4.53 2.24
N VAL A 51 6.87 -4.48 3.55
CA VAL A 51 7.41 -3.28 4.22
C VAL A 51 8.77 -2.91 3.62
N TYR A 52 9.66 -3.89 3.42
CA TYR A 52 10.95 -3.66 2.76
C TYR A 52 10.78 -3.06 1.36
N ALA A 53 9.90 -3.65 0.54
CA ALA A 53 9.61 -3.17 -0.81
C ALA A 53 8.97 -1.77 -0.80
N GLY A 54 8.05 -1.50 0.14
CA GLY A 54 7.40 -0.19 0.31
C GLY A 54 8.38 0.92 0.65
N VAL A 55 9.28 0.68 1.61
CA VAL A 55 10.36 1.62 1.95
C VAL A 55 11.27 1.87 0.75
N ALA A 56 11.66 0.81 0.03
CA ALA A 56 12.51 0.96 -1.15
C ALA A 56 11.81 1.74 -2.29
N GLY A 57 10.51 1.51 -2.49
CA GLY A 57 9.68 2.25 -3.45
C GLY A 57 9.57 3.73 -3.10
N ALA A 58 9.23 4.02 -1.84
CA ALA A 58 9.11 5.40 -1.36
C ALA A 58 10.43 6.17 -1.44
N LYS A 59 11.57 5.53 -1.14
CA LYS A 59 12.90 6.15 -1.32
C LYS A 59 13.21 6.47 -2.78
N LYS A 60 12.78 5.64 -3.73
CA LYS A 60 12.90 5.93 -5.17
C LYS A 60 12.02 7.12 -5.58
N ALA A 61 10.89 7.32 -4.90
CA ALA A 61 10.02 8.47 -5.06
C ALA A 61 10.46 9.70 -4.22
N HIS A 62 11.70 9.71 -3.73
CA HIS A 62 12.28 10.82 -2.97
C HIS A 62 11.64 11.12 -1.60
N GLU A 63 10.98 10.12 -0.99
CA GLU A 63 10.43 10.24 0.35
C GLU A 63 11.54 10.35 1.43
N THR A 64 11.24 11.04 2.54
CA THR A 64 12.21 11.26 3.62
C THR A 64 12.19 10.16 4.67
N ASP A 65 13.34 9.89 5.29
CA ASP A 65 13.40 8.92 6.41
C ASP A 65 12.50 9.35 7.58
N GLU A 66 12.32 10.65 7.81
CA GLU A 66 11.40 11.18 8.84
C GLU A 66 9.96 10.70 8.59
N ARG A 67 9.44 10.92 7.38
CA ARG A 67 8.08 10.50 7.02
C ARG A 67 7.93 8.98 7.01
N LEU A 68 8.92 8.25 6.48
CA LEU A 68 8.92 6.78 6.46
C LEU A 68 8.85 6.16 7.86
N HIS A 69 9.57 6.72 8.83
CA HIS A 69 9.52 6.23 10.20
C HIS A 69 8.21 6.60 10.91
N HIS A 70 7.55 7.69 10.51
CA HIS A 70 6.36 8.20 11.17
C HIS A 70 5.03 7.82 10.50
N VAL A 71 5.03 7.21 9.31
CA VAL A 71 3.78 6.81 8.64
C VAL A 71 2.93 5.85 9.47
N VAL A 72 3.54 5.05 10.35
CA VAL A 72 2.80 4.17 11.27
C VAL A 72 1.97 4.94 12.31
N ALA A 73 2.36 6.18 12.60
CA ALA A 73 1.77 7.07 13.60
C ALA A 73 1.26 8.38 12.97
N TRP A 74 0.95 8.37 11.67
CA TRP A 74 0.67 9.55 10.85
C TRP A 74 -0.39 10.50 11.42
N ARG A 75 -1.37 10.00 12.18
CA ARG A 75 -2.44 10.81 12.77
C ARG A 75 -1.91 11.85 13.75
N GLU A 76 -0.84 11.51 14.47
CA GLU A 76 -0.26 12.31 15.55
C GLU A 76 0.98 13.10 15.10
N THR A 77 1.19 13.25 13.78
CA THR A 77 2.33 13.98 13.24
C THR A 77 1.91 15.07 12.25
N PRO A 78 2.70 16.16 12.13
CA PRO A 78 2.43 17.25 11.21
C PRO A 78 3.03 17.02 9.81
N PHE A 79 3.59 15.83 9.55
CA PHE A 79 4.42 15.61 8.36
C PHE A 79 3.62 15.33 7.09
N PHE A 80 2.33 15.00 7.22
CA PHE A 80 1.47 14.55 6.12
C PHE A 80 0.39 15.59 5.80
N THR A 81 0.16 15.84 4.52
CA THR A 81 -0.88 16.78 4.05
C THR A 81 -2.28 16.20 4.26
N GLU A 82 -3.34 17.03 4.21
CA GLU A 82 -4.71 16.54 4.34
C GLU A 82 -5.08 15.51 3.25
N GLU A 83 -4.59 15.69 2.02
CA GLU A 83 -4.71 14.72 0.93
C GLU A 83 -4.09 13.35 1.30
N GLU A 84 -2.86 13.36 1.81
CA GLU A 84 -2.17 12.14 2.23
C GLU A 84 -2.86 11.48 3.43
N ARG A 85 -3.36 12.28 4.37
CA ARG A 85 -4.12 11.82 5.54
C ARG A 85 -5.43 11.14 5.13
N ALA A 86 -6.13 11.67 4.14
CA ALA A 86 -7.34 11.05 3.58
C ALA A 86 -7.02 9.70 2.93
N ALA A 87 -5.97 9.61 2.11
CA ALA A 87 -5.53 8.36 1.52
C ALA A 87 -5.06 7.32 2.56
N LEU A 88 -4.34 7.76 3.60
CA LEU A 88 -3.92 6.89 4.70
C LEU A 88 -5.14 6.40 5.51
N ALA A 89 -6.12 7.26 5.80
CA ALA A 89 -7.36 6.84 6.46
C ALA A 89 -8.12 5.79 5.65
N LEU A 90 -8.29 6.02 4.35
CA LEU A 90 -8.89 5.06 3.42
C LEU A 90 -8.11 3.74 3.41
N THR A 91 -6.78 3.80 3.39
CA THR A 91 -5.88 2.64 3.43
C THR A 91 -6.08 1.80 4.69
N GLU A 92 -6.10 2.43 5.88
CA GLU A 92 -6.31 1.71 7.14
C GLU A 92 -7.70 1.05 7.17
N ALA A 93 -8.74 1.79 6.78
CA ALA A 93 -10.12 1.33 6.78
C ALA A 93 -10.35 0.14 5.82
N ALA A 94 -9.84 0.24 4.59
CA ALA A 94 -9.96 -0.80 3.57
C ALA A 94 -9.05 -2.02 3.83
N THR A 95 -7.99 -1.87 4.64
CA THR A 95 -7.10 -3.00 4.99
C THR A 95 -7.69 -3.85 6.13
N ARG A 96 -8.32 -3.22 7.13
CA ARG A 96 -8.73 -3.88 8.40
C ARG A 96 -10.09 -4.59 8.35
N ILE A 97 -10.46 -5.16 7.21
CA ILE A 97 -11.76 -5.82 6.97
C ILE A 97 -12.04 -6.95 7.98
N GLN A 98 -11.00 -7.69 8.40
CA GLN A 98 -11.14 -8.87 9.26
C GLN A 98 -11.21 -8.54 10.77
N ASP A 99 -10.88 -7.32 11.17
CA ASP A 99 -10.78 -6.93 12.59
C ASP A 99 -12.13 -6.54 13.21
N GLY A 100 -13.22 -6.55 12.42
CA GLY A 100 -14.54 -6.05 12.85
C GLY A 100 -14.64 -4.53 12.94
N ALA A 101 -13.65 -3.80 12.42
CA ALA A 101 -13.72 -2.36 12.26
C ALA A 101 -14.86 -1.97 11.30
N PRO A 102 -15.44 -0.75 11.41
CA PRO A 102 -16.52 -0.29 10.53
C PRO A 102 -16.20 -0.32 9.02
N GLY A 103 -14.93 -0.48 8.65
CA GLY A 103 -14.46 -0.40 7.27
C GLY A 103 -14.41 1.04 6.80
N VAL A 104 -14.61 1.24 5.49
CA VAL A 104 -14.69 2.57 4.89
C VAL A 104 -16.07 3.15 5.19
N THR A 105 -16.13 4.07 6.15
CA THR A 105 -17.35 4.83 6.48
C THR A 105 -17.59 5.94 5.47
N ASP A 106 -18.82 6.48 5.42
CA ASP A 106 -19.13 7.65 4.59
C ASP A 106 -18.19 8.83 4.88
N GLU A 107 -17.87 9.08 6.16
CA GLU A 107 -16.91 10.14 6.54
C GLU A 107 -15.52 9.93 5.93
N ILE A 108 -15.00 8.70 5.92
CA ILE A 108 -13.70 8.38 5.31
C ILE A 108 -13.78 8.50 3.79
N TRP A 109 -14.90 8.08 3.20
CA TRP A 109 -15.13 8.16 1.76
C TRP A 109 -15.20 9.61 1.28
N GLU A 110 -16.03 10.44 1.89
CA GLU A 110 -16.21 11.85 1.52
C GLU A 110 -14.89 12.62 1.69
N ALA A 111 -14.13 12.38 2.77
CA ALA A 111 -12.81 13.00 2.94
C ALA A 111 -11.84 12.63 1.81
N ALA A 112 -11.90 11.41 1.27
CA ALA A 112 -11.08 11.04 0.12
C ALA A 112 -11.57 11.69 -1.19
N VAL A 113 -12.89 11.77 -1.39
CA VAL A 113 -13.51 12.42 -2.56
C VAL A 113 -13.17 13.91 -2.64
N ASP A 114 -13.02 14.59 -1.50
CA ASP A 114 -12.63 16.01 -1.46
C ASP A 114 -11.22 16.28 -2.02
N HIS A 115 -10.35 15.27 -2.06
CA HIS A 115 -8.96 15.40 -2.48
C HIS A 115 -8.62 14.72 -3.80
N PHE A 116 -9.35 13.67 -4.18
CA PHE A 116 -8.99 12.81 -5.31
C PHE A 116 -10.10 12.75 -6.36
N SER A 117 -9.70 12.82 -7.63
CA SER A 117 -10.60 12.48 -8.74
C SER A 117 -11.00 11.00 -8.71
N ALA A 118 -12.07 10.64 -9.41
CA ALA A 118 -12.51 9.24 -9.52
C ALA A 118 -11.40 8.31 -10.08
N GLU A 119 -10.57 8.80 -11.00
CA GLU A 119 -9.46 8.04 -11.56
C GLU A 119 -8.35 7.80 -10.52
N GLN A 120 -8.00 8.83 -9.75
CA GLN A 120 -7.04 8.73 -8.65
C GLN A 120 -7.55 7.82 -7.52
N LEU A 121 -8.82 7.93 -7.16
CA LEU A 121 -9.46 7.03 -6.18
C LEU A 121 -9.38 5.58 -6.64
N ASN A 122 -9.67 5.29 -7.91
CA ASN A 122 -9.55 3.94 -8.46
C ASN A 122 -8.11 3.41 -8.35
N ALA A 123 -7.10 4.25 -8.61
CA ALA A 123 -5.70 3.88 -8.46
C ALA A 123 -5.33 3.61 -6.99
N ILE A 124 -5.75 4.46 -6.06
CA ILE A 124 -5.50 4.27 -4.61
C ILE A 124 -6.17 2.99 -4.11
N ILE A 125 -7.43 2.76 -4.45
CA ILE A 125 -8.18 1.55 -4.04
C ILE A 125 -7.51 0.29 -4.61
N LEU A 126 -7.10 0.34 -5.88
CA LEU A 126 -6.43 -0.78 -6.52
C LEU A 126 -5.03 -1.03 -5.92
N GLU A 127 -4.29 0.02 -5.56
CA GLU A 127 -3.03 -0.11 -4.83
C GLU A 127 -3.25 -0.76 -3.46
N ILE A 128 -4.23 -0.29 -2.66
CA ILE A 128 -4.57 -0.91 -1.37
C ILE A 128 -4.88 -2.40 -1.56
N ALA A 129 -5.68 -2.75 -2.57
CA ALA A 129 -6.05 -4.13 -2.88
C ALA A 129 -4.83 -4.97 -3.31
N MET A 130 -3.98 -4.44 -4.18
CA MET A 130 -2.75 -5.09 -4.66
C MET A 130 -1.74 -5.30 -3.53
N THR A 131 -1.53 -4.31 -2.67
CA THR A 131 -0.72 -4.47 -1.47
C THR A 131 -1.28 -5.59 -0.58
N ASN A 132 -2.59 -5.59 -0.33
CA ASN A 132 -3.26 -6.62 0.46
C ASN A 132 -3.17 -8.02 -0.15
N PHE A 133 -3.19 -8.14 -1.48
CA PHE A 133 -2.95 -9.37 -2.23
C PHE A 133 -1.54 -9.90 -2.00
N PHE A 134 -0.51 -9.06 -2.16
CA PHE A 134 0.88 -9.46 -1.93
C PHE A 134 1.18 -9.75 -0.46
N ASN A 135 0.59 -8.98 0.46
CA ASN A 135 0.71 -9.25 1.90
C ASN A 135 0.23 -10.67 2.22
N ARG A 136 -0.91 -11.10 1.66
CA ARG A 136 -1.45 -12.46 1.85
C ARG A 136 -0.54 -13.53 1.27
N ILE A 137 -0.03 -13.34 0.05
CA ILE A 137 0.89 -14.29 -0.59
C ILE A 137 2.16 -14.45 0.25
N ASN A 138 2.84 -13.33 0.52
CA ASN A 138 4.14 -13.34 1.19
C ASN A 138 4.06 -13.85 2.63
N HIS A 139 2.99 -13.49 3.36
CA HIS A 139 2.74 -14.02 4.68
C HIS A 139 2.51 -15.54 4.65
N THR A 140 1.70 -16.03 3.71
CA THR A 140 1.41 -17.46 3.55
C THR A 140 2.68 -18.27 3.30
N ILE A 141 3.57 -17.77 2.44
CA ILE A 141 4.79 -18.48 2.08
C ILE A 141 5.98 -18.18 3.02
N ARG A 142 5.83 -17.34 4.06
CA ARG A 142 6.94 -16.92 4.94
C ARG A 142 8.11 -16.29 4.17
N GLU A 143 7.82 -15.47 3.17
CA GLU A 143 8.85 -14.77 2.43
C GLU A 143 9.64 -13.82 3.36
N GLN A 144 10.95 -13.70 3.12
CA GLN A 144 11.82 -12.87 3.94
C GLN A 144 12.02 -11.48 3.33
N ALA A 145 12.16 -10.48 4.19
CA ALA A 145 12.60 -9.15 3.77
C ALA A 145 13.96 -9.20 3.06
N GLY A 146 14.19 -8.26 2.15
CA GLY A 146 15.39 -8.22 1.29
C GLY A 146 15.18 -8.81 -0.11
N LYS A 147 13.99 -9.35 -0.38
CA LYS A 147 13.55 -9.76 -1.73
C LYS A 147 12.25 -9.03 -2.08
N SER A 148 12.15 -8.57 -3.32
CA SER A 148 10.91 -8.06 -3.90
C SER A 148 10.45 -9.01 -5.02
N TRP A 149 9.15 -8.98 -5.30
CA TRP A 149 8.59 -9.55 -6.53
C TRP A 149 9.05 -8.76 -7.76
#